data_AF-A0AA40KL24-F1
#
_entry.id   AF-A0AA40KL24-F1
#
_cell.length_a   1.000
_cell.length_b   1.000
_cell.length_c   1.000
_cell.angle_alpha   90.00
_cell.angle_beta   90.00
_cell.angle_gamma   90.00
#
_symmetry.space_group_name_H-M   'P 1'
#
loop_
_entity.id
_entity.type
_entity.pdbx_description
1 polymer ?
#
loop_
_entity_poly.entity_id
_entity_poly.type
_entity_poly.pdbx_seq_one_letter_code
_entity_poly.pdbx_strand_id
1 'polypeptide(L)'
;MNYYSFLLFTQIDVLEDHSFKYLSTLTRLDLANNRIVAVSSASLAHLEKLVTLDLTHNFLRSLTADLVVPLKSLQDLRLDDNDITMVASDVPTSKLRLTKLSLADNPLNCDCTLLEFANWLNNSSLNEEDKSSAVCATPPALENGMLTQVSPGSLLCGEPTPPIMTRLPLAGAQLTLKEFHYDKSIGINLLWHVEPCAERYTCDTLIVYETIGDSEVQTDSSSLHCDSRMMKDPCSLPIAIPASLHLQPSHKYRYCVVLLVPNSYDDVSLGLGCSDVITLEESKRVLQQNQETAVSGSSSLLDTRITGVHVNVSDQGFMYVNVSLSVSKKLNLPECELSVIVFDAESAVNKRKLNCSLTFVTLAVLLPGHYKVCASLDEVSEEDVIANFVGNQDRLRCVEVQGFKQNTELIVLATIGASCVLLITFVLIGRSVLRRVRHSRIQTQCFLPTQEFEITHKAHYIKLLATTKV
;
A
#
# COMPACT_ATOMS: atom_id res chain seq x y z
N MET A 1 -15.89 2.22 -49.81
CA MET A 1 -14.94 1.14 -49.47
C MET A 1 -14.64 1.27 -47.99
N ASN A 2 -15.11 0.31 -47.18
CA ASN A 2 -14.83 0.27 -45.74
C ASN A 2 -13.44 -0.35 -45.56
N TYR A 3 -12.48 0.43 -45.09
CA TYR A 3 -11.14 -0.08 -44.77
C TYR A 3 -11.15 -0.58 -43.33
N TYR A 4 -11.02 -1.89 -43.16
CA TYR A 4 -10.84 -2.55 -41.87
C TYR A 4 -9.33 -2.78 -41.69
N SER A 5 -8.76 -2.32 -40.58
CA SER A 5 -7.38 -2.65 -40.19
C SER A 5 -7.43 -3.60 -38.99
N PHE A 6 -6.95 -4.82 -39.17
CA PHE A 6 -6.85 -5.84 -38.12
C PHE A 6 -5.38 -5.98 -37.72
N LEU A 7 -5.05 -5.65 -36.47
CA LEU A 7 -3.74 -5.92 -35.87
C LEU A 7 -3.93 -6.92 -34.73
N LEU A 8 -4.36 -8.14 -35.06
CA LEU A 8 -4.55 -9.23 -34.10
C LEU A 8 -3.22 -9.98 -33.92
N PHE A 9 -2.85 -10.30 -32.66
CA PHE A 9 -1.70 -11.15 -32.29
C PHE A 9 -0.30 -10.62 -32.64
N THR A 10 -0.04 -9.33 -32.44
CA THR A 10 1.24 -8.71 -32.83
C THR A 10 2.18 -8.34 -31.68
N GLN A 11 1.87 -8.73 -30.44
CA GLN A 11 2.66 -8.37 -29.24
C GLN A 11 2.89 -6.85 -29.08
N ILE A 12 2.02 -6.01 -29.64
CA ILE A 12 2.16 -4.55 -29.58
C ILE A 12 2.02 -4.12 -28.12
N ASP A 13 3.08 -3.56 -27.56
CA ASP A 13 3.15 -3.04 -26.19
C ASP A 13 2.95 -1.51 -26.15
N VAL A 14 3.43 -0.81 -27.17
CA VAL A 14 3.34 0.64 -27.31
C VAL A 14 2.85 1.01 -28.72
N LEU A 15 1.84 1.88 -28.80
CA LEU A 15 1.46 2.55 -30.04
C LEU A 15 2.35 3.78 -30.22
N GLU A 16 3.07 3.87 -31.34
CA GLU A 16 3.88 5.06 -31.62
C GLU A 16 2.98 6.27 -31.93
N ASP A 17 3.43 7.45 -31.53
CA ASP A 17 2.73 8.69 -31.81
C ASP A 17 2.51 8.86 -33.32
N HIS A 18 1.28 9.22 -33.69
CA HIS A 18 0.88 9.39 -35.08
C HIS A 18 1.01 8.15 -35.98
N SER A 19 1.09 6.94 -35.41
CA SER A 19 1.12 5.66 -36.16
C SER A 19 0.05 5.57 -37.26
N PHE A 20 -1.13 6.15 -37.01
CA PHE A 20 -2.28 6.10 -37.92
C PHE A 20 -2.48 7.39 -38.74
N LYS A 21 -1.45 8.24 -38.88
CA LYS A 21 -1.55 9.54 -39.56
C LYS A 21 -2.16 9.50 -40.96
N TYR A 22 -1.90 8.44 -41.71
CA TYR A 22 -2.39 8.28 -43.08
C TYR A 22 -3.73 7.54 -43.17
N LEU A 23 -4.32 7.13 -42.04
CA LEU A 23 -5.55 6.35 -41.94
C LEU A 23 -6.74 7.19 -41.44
N SER A 24 -6.84 8.46 -41.85
CA SER A 24 -7.88 9.40 -41.39
C SER A 24 -9.32 9.04 -41.80
N THR A 25 -9.49 8.05 -42.68
CA THR A 25 -10.79 7.51 -43.11
C THR A 25 -11.19 6.23 -42.38
N LEU A 26 -10.34 5.72 -41.48
CA LEU A 26 -10.59 4.49 -40.74
C LEU A 26 -11.81 4.65 -39.85
N THR A 27 -12.74 3.70 -39.94
CA THR A 27 -13.97 3.69 -39.14
C THR A 27 -13.96 2.59 -38.08
N ARG A 28 -13.11 1.57 -38.24
CA ARG A 28 -12.96 0.49 -37.28
C ARG A 28 -11.49 0.14 -37.11
N LEU A 29 -11.04 0.07 -35.87
CA LEU A 29 -9.69 -0.31 -35.47
C LEU A 29 -9.78 -1.46 -34.47
N ASP A 30 -9.18 -2.58 -34.83
CA ASP A 30 -9.09 -3.77 -33.99
C ASP A 30 -7.65 -3.94 -33.50
N LEU A 31 -7.45 -3.75 -32.20
CA LEU A 31 -6.21 -3.90 -31.45
C LEU A 31 -6.35 -4.98 -30.35
N ALA A 32 -7.36 -5.85 -30.44
CA ALA A 32 -7.59 -6.88 -29.44
C ALA A 32 -6.43 -7.89 -29.41
N ASN A 33 -6.23 -8.54 -28.26
CA ASN A 33 -5.20 -9.58 -28.07
C ASN A 33 -3.76 -9.09 -28.36
N ASN A 34 -3.42 -7.89 -27.88
CA ASN A 34 -2.06 -7.36 -27.90
C ASN A 34 -1.52 -7.24 -26.46
N ARG A 35 -0.51 -6.38 -26.24
CA ARG A 35 0.11 -6.18 -24.93
C ARG A 35 0.08 -4.70 -24.53
N ILE A 36 -0.91 -3.96 -25.01
CA ILE A 36 -0.96 -2.50 -24.88
C ILE A 36 -1.21 -2.16 -23.41
N VAL A 37 -0.29 -1.40 -22.81
CA VAL A 37 -0.39 -0.98 -21.39
C VAL A 37 -0.99 0.42 -21.24
N ALA A 38 -0.79 1.27 -22.25
CA ALA A 38 -1.32 2.63 -22.30
C ALA A 38 -1.45 3.09 -23.75
N VAL A 39 -2.32 4.07 -24.00
CA VAL A 39 -2.50 4.69 -25.31
C VAL A 39 -2.31 6.20 -25.17
N SER A 40 -1.37 6.77 -25.91
CA SER A 40 -1.15 8.22 -25.95
C SER A 40 -2.21 8.90 -26.80
N SER A 41 -2.58 10.14 -26.46
CA SER A 41 -3.49 10.94 -27.29
C SER A 41 -2.94 11.22 -28.69
N ALA A 42 -1.62 11.31 -28.83
CA ALA A 42 -0.95 11.49 -30.11
C ALA A 42 -1.01 10.25 -31.02
N SER A 43 -1.11 9.05 -30.45
CA SER A 43 -1.21 7.77 -31.20
C SER A 43 -2.47 7.73 -32.06
N LEU A 44 -3.62 8.13 -31.51
CA LEU A 44 -4.94 8.08 -32.16
C LEU A 44 -5.43 9.43 -32.69
N ALA A 45 -4.61 10.49 -32.58
CA ALA A 45 -4.96 11.87 -32.94
C ALA A 45 -5.62 12.06 -34.32
N HIS A 46 -5.24 11.24 -35.30
CA HIS A 46 -5.66 11.38 -36.70
C HIS A 46 -6.93 10.57 -37.05
N LEU A 47 -7.50 9.84 -36.09
CA LEU A 47 -8.61 8.90 -36.28
C LEU A 47 -9.98 9.53 -35.96
N GLU A 48 -10.26 10.73 -36.44
CA GLU A 48 -11.49 11.47 -36.10
C GLU A 48 -12.78 10.78 -36.57
N LYS A 49 -12.70 9.89 -37.57
CA LYS A 49 -13.83 9.14 -38.15
C LYS A 49 -14.00 7.75 -37.56
N LEU A 50 -13.20 7.39 -36.55
CA LEU A 50 -13.29 6.08 -35.92
C LEU A 50 -14.62 5.92 -35.20
N VAL A 51 -15.32 4.83 -35.47
CA VAL A 51 -16.63 4.48 -34.90
C VAL A 51 -16.50 3.31 -33.93
N THR A 52 -15.64 2.33 -34.25
CA THR A 52 -15.39 1.16 -33.40
C THR A 52 -13.91 1.06 -33.06
N LEU A 53 -13.60 0.92 -31.77
CA LEU A 53 -12.28 0.63 -31.24
C LEU A 53 -12.36 -0.62 -30.35
N ASP A 54 -11.63 -1.66 -30.74
CA ASP A 54 -11.54 -2.90 -29.98
C ASP A 54 -10.15 -2.99 -29.33
N LEU A 55 -10.11 -2.97 -27.99
CA LEU A 55 -8.91 -3.07 -27.15
C LEU A 55 -9.02 -4.25 -26.18
N THR A 56 -9.93 -5.19 -26.43
CA THR A 56 -10.19 -6.35 -25.59
C THR A 56 -8.95 -7.27 -25.48
N HIS A 57 -8.70 -7.90 -24.33
CA HIS A 57 -7.50 -8.72 -24.06
C HIS A 57 -6.18 -7.93 -24.26
N ASN A 58 -5.99 -6.86 -23.48
CA ASN A 58 -4.75 -6.08 -23.39
C ASN A 58 -4.39 -5.86 -21.90
N PHE A 59 -3.45 -4.96 -21.59
CA PHE A 59 -2.99 -4.70 -20.21
C PHE A 59 -3.21 -3.24 -19.81
N LEU A 60 -4.30 -2.62 -20.29
CA LEU A 60 -4.63 -1.24 -19.98
C LEU A 60 -4.94 -1.11 -18.48
N ARG A 61 -4.27 -0.18 -17.80
CA ARG A 61 -4.44 0.00 -16.34
C ARG A 61 -5.47 1.05 -15.95
N SER A 62 -5.74 1.99 -16.86
CA SER A 62 -6.69 3.06 -16.63
C SER A 62 -7.32 3.51 -17.93
N LEU A 63 -8.57 3.95 -17.83
CA LEU A 63 -9.26 4.65 -18.92
C LEU A 63 -9.05 6.15 -18.73
N THR A 64 -8.25 6.77 -19.59
CA THR A 64 -7.90 8.20 -19.52
C THR A 64 -8.54 8.99 -20.65
N ALA A 65 -8.69 10.31 -20.49
CA ALA A 65 -9.18 11.16 -21.56
C ALA A 65 -8.28 11.13 -22.81
N ASP A 66 -6.98 10.84 -22.66
CA ASP A 66 -6.05 10.74 -23.79
C ASP A 66 -6.50 9.70 -24.83
N LEU A 67 -7.11 8.59 -24.40
CA LEU A 67 -7.60 7.56 -25.30
C LEU A 67 -8.83 8.04 -26.10
N VAL A 68 -9.71 8.80 -25.46
CA VAL A 68 -11.08 9.04 -25.95
C VAL A 68 -11.29 10.42 -26.57
N VAL A 69 -10.59 11.45 -26.08
CA VAL A 69 -10.70 12.84 -26.56
C VAL A 69 -10.39 12.98 -28.06
N PRO A 70 -9.38 12.28 -28.61
CA PRO A 70 -9.12 12.34 -30.05
C PRO A 70 -10.23 11.75 -30.92
N LEU A 71 -11.03 10.81 -30.38
CA LEU A 71 -11.94 9.94 -31.12
C LEU A 71 -13.37 10.50 -31.13
N LYS A 72 -13.56 11.64 -31.79
CA LYS A 72 -14.82 12.40 -31.81
C LYS A 72 -16.06 11.65 -32.33
N SER A 73 -15.86 10.62 -33.17
CA SER A 73 -16.94 9.85 -33.79
C SER A 73 -17.18 8.48 -33.14
N LEU A 74 -16.47 8.18 -32.04
CA LEU A 74 -16.48 6.86 -31.42
C LEU A 74 -17.85 6.51 -30.86
N GLN A 75 -18.31 5.29 -31.14
CA GLN A 75 -19.61 4.78 -30.72
C GLN A 75 -19.53 3.41 -30.06
N ASP A 76 -18.56 2.57 -30.42
CA ASP A 76 -18.36 1.21 -29.90
C ASP A 76 -16.94 1.11 -29.35
N LEU A 77 -16.80 1.04 -28.02
CA LEU A 77 -15.53 0.93 -27.32
C LEU A 77 -15.53 -0.36 -26.50
N ARG A 78 -14.57 -1.25 -26.78
CA ARG A 78 -14.44 -2.53 -26.09
C ARG A 78 -13.14 -2.61 -25.33
N LEU A 79 -13.24 -2.88 -24.04
CA LEU A 79 -12.13 -2.87 -23.08
C LEU A 79 -12.13 -4.12 -22.20
N ASP A 80 -12.89 -5.17 -22.56
CA ASP A 80 -12.96 -6.38 -21.74
C ASP A 80 -11.60 -7.05 -21.59
N ASP A 81 -11.41 -7.76 -20.47
CA ASP A 81 -10.16 -8.48 -20.15
C ASP A 81 -8.93 -7.56 -20.27
N ASN A 82 -8.91 -6.54 -19.41
CA ASN A 82 -7.79 -5.61 -19.23
C ASN A 82 -7.54 -5.44 -17.71
N ASP A 83 -6.53 -4.66 -17.35
CA ASP A 83 -6.17 -4.39 -15.96
C ASP A 83 -6.73 -3.04 -15.46
N ILE A 84 -7.88 -2.57 -15.97
CA ILE A 84 -8.38 -1.23 -15.67
C ILE A 84 -8.85 -1.18 -14.21
N THR A 85 -8.12 -0.44 -13.39
CA THR A 85 -8.49 -0.20 -11.99
C THR A 85 -9.24 1.11 -11.81
N MET A 86 -9.05 2.09 -12.69
CA MET A 86 -9.63 3.43 -12.53
C MET A 86 -10.00 4.08 -13.86
N VAL A 87 -11.01 4.95 -13.81
CA VAL A 87 -11.44 5.81 -14.93
C VAL A 87 -11.20 7.26 -14.53
N ALA A 88 -10.48 8.02 -15.34
CA ALA A 88 -10.19 9.42 -15.07
C ALA A 88 -11.47 10.28 -15.15
N SER A 89 -11.57 11.30 -14.27
CA SER A 89 -12.74 12.19 -14.13
C SER A 89 -13.05 13.03 -15.39
N ASP A 90 -12.08 13.18 -16.28
CA ASP A 90 -12.22 13.87 -17.55
C ASP A 90 -12.86 13.00 -18.65
N VAL A 91 -12.90 11.67 -18.49
CA VAL A 91 -13.55 10.76 -19.44
C VAL A 91 -15.07 10.98 -19.49
N PRO A 92 -15.81 10.99 -18.36
CA PRO A 92 -17.25 11.28 -18.35
C PRO A 92 -17.63 12.66 -18.87
N THR A 93 -16.75 13.66 -18.70
CA THR A 93 -16.98 15.05 -19.15
C THR A 93 -16.63 15.27 -20.61
N SER A 94 -15.90 14.34 -21.23
CA SER A 94 -15.67 14.35 -22.66
C SER A 94 -16.99 14.15 -23.41
N LYS A 95 -17.14 14.76 -24.60
CA LYS A 95 -18.37 14.69 -25.43
C LYS A 95 -18.58 13.31 -26.08
N LEU A 96 -18.18 12.23 -25.42
CA LEU A 96 -18.36 10.85 -25.86
C LEU A 96 -19.86 10.55 -26.02
N ARG A 97 -20.21 9.96 -27.16
CA ARG A 97 -21.56 9.48 -27.46
C ARG A 97 -21.50 7.99 -27.79
N LEU A 98 -21.03 7.23 -26.81
CA LEU A 98 -20.95 5.78 -26.92
C LEU A 98 -22.37 5.18 -26.98
N THR A 99 -22.55 4.26 -27.92
CA THR A 99 -23.74 3.41 -28.04
C THR A 99 -23.46 2.00 -27.53
N LYS A 100 -22.19 1.62 -27.45
CA LYS A 100 -21.70 0.38 -26.86
C LYS A 100 -20.43 0.63 -26.05
N LEU A 101 -20.37 0.01 -24.88
CA LEU A 101 -19.22 0.02 -24.00
C LEU A 101 -19.15 -1.33 -23.29
N SER A 102 -17.98 -1.97 -23.30
CA SER A 102 -17.77 -3.22 -22.57
C SER A 102 -16.51 -3.13 -21.72
N LEU A 103 -16.67 -3.44 -20.43
CA LEU A 103 -15.66 -3.34 -19.37
C LEU A 103 -15.58 -4.63 -18.54
N ALA A 104 -16.09 -5.75 -19.06
CA ALA A 104 -16.08 -7.01 -18.33
C ALA A 104 -14.65 -7.45 -18.02
N ASP A 105 -14.48 -8.21 -16.94
CA ASP A 105 -13.18 -8.76 -16.55
C ASP A 105 -12.08 -7.67 -16.38
N ASN A 106 -12.45 -6.54 -15.78
CA ASN A 106 -11.51 -5.50 -15.35
C ASN A 106 -11.56 -5.33 -13.82
N PRO A 107 -10.42 -5.16 -13.13
CA PRO A 107 -10.35 -5.03 -11.68
C PRO A 107 -10.70 -3.60 -11.19
N LEU A 108 -11.92 -3.13 -11.49
CA LEU A 108 -12.34 -1.76 -11.17
C LEU A 108 -12.29 -1.49 -9.66
N ASN A 109 -11.59 -0.42 -9.29
CA ASN A 109 -11.59 0.12 -7.93
C ASN A 109 -12.76 1.11 -7.79
N CYS A 110 -13.85 0.62 -7.23
CA CYS A 110 -15.05 1.38 -6.91
C CYS A 110 -14.87 2.20 -5.64
N ASP A 111 -13.90 3.10 -5.69
CA ASP A 111 -13.76 4.18 -4.75
C ASP A 111 -14.50 5.42 -5.25
N CYS A 112 -14.25 6.54 -4.60
CA CYS A 112 -14.94 7.76 -4.91
C CYS A 112 -14.50 8.49 -6.18
N THR A 113 -13.34 8.17 -6.73
CA THR A 113 -12.92 8.71 -8.03
C THR A 113 -13.81 8.20 -9.16
N LEU A 114 -14.46 7.05 -8.96
CA LEU A 114 -15.33 6.42 -9.94
C LEU A 114 -16.77 6.97 -9.93
N LEU A 115 -17.12 7.87 -9.01
CA LEU A 115 -18.47 8.42 -8.85
C LEU A 115 -19.00 9.10 -10.12
N GLU A 116 -18.18 9.95 -10.75
CA GLU A 116 -18.58 10.67 -11.96
C GLU A 116 -18.83 9.70 -13.12
N PHE A 117 -17.99 8.67 -13.23
CA PHE A 117 -18.15 7.62 -14.23
C PHE A 117 -19.40 6.78 -13.97
N ALA A 118 -19.67 6.41 -12.72
CA ALA A 118 -20.90 5.69 -12.34
C ALA A 118 -22.16 6.50 -12.67
N ASN A 119 -22.15 7.81 -12.38
CA ASN A 119 -23.24 8.72 -12.72
C ASN A 119 -23.45 8.83 -14.23
N TRP A 120 -22.36 8.95 -15.00
CA TRP A 120 -22.41 8.95 -16.46
C TRP A 120 -22.95 7.63 -17.00
N LEU A 121 -22.49 6.49 -16.49
CA LEU A 121 -22.92 5.17 -16.94
C LEU A 121 -24.42 4.98 -16.74
N ASN A 122 -24.94 5.39 -15.58
CA ASN A 122 -26.36 5.32 -15.25
C ASN A 122 -27.22 6.23 -16.15
N ASN A 123 -26.73 7.43 -16.48
CA ASN A 123 -27.43 8.41 -17.33
C ASN A 123 -27.23 8.19 -18.84
N SER A 124 -26.34 7.28 -19.24
CA SER A 124 -26.01 7.01 -20.63
C SER A 124 -27.15 6.28 -21.37
N SER A 125 -27.12 6.36 -22.71
CA SER A 125 -28.02 5.62 -23.60
C SER A 125 -27.53 4.20 -23.91
N LEU A 126 -26.61 3.65 -23.11
CA LEU A 126 -26.08 2.30 -23.29
C LEU A 126 -27.12 1.23 -22.96
N ASN A 127 -26.95 0.04 -23.53
CA ASN A 127 -27.80 -1.11 -23.22
C ASN A 127 -27.52 -1.62 -21.79
N GLU A 128 -28.48 -2.33 -21.19
CA GLU A 128 -28.30 -2.87 -19.84
C GLU A 128 -27.18 -3.92 -19.75
N GLU A 129 -26.92 -4.66 -20.83
CA GLU A 129 -25.79 -5.59 -20.92
C GLU A 129 -24.45 -4.86 -20.78
N ASP A 130 -24.27 -3.78 -21.56
CA ASP A 130 -23.09 -2.93 -21.54
C ASP A 130 -22.89 -2.29 -20.15
N LYS A 131 -23.97 -1.79 -19.54
CA LYS A 131 -23.93 -1.22 -18.18
C LYS A 131 -23.54 -2.25 -17.13
N SER A 132 -24.03 -3.49 -17.27
CA SER A 132 -23.75 -4.58 -16.34
C SER A 132 -22.33 -5.14 -16.44
N SER A 133 -21.59 -4.79 -17.50
CA SER A 133 -20.19 -5.20 -17.69
C SER A 133 -19.22 -4.54 -16.69
N ALA A 134 -19.59 -3.37 -16.14
CA ALA A 134 -18.78 -2.68 -15.14
C ALA A 134 -19.02 -3.28 -13.74
N VAL A 135 -18.10 -4.13 -13.28
CA VAL A 135 -18.15 -4.81 -11.99
C VAL A 135 -16.98 -4.37 -11.10
N CYS A 136 -17.27 -4.08 -9.85
CA CYS A 136 -16.31 -3.67 -8.84
C CYS A 136 -15.46 -4.85 -8.36
N ALA A 137 -14.14 -4.68 -8.31
CA ALA A 137 -13.22 -5.63 -7.70
C ALA A 137 -12.73 -5.16 -6.32
N THR A 138 -12.54 -3.85 -6.14
CA THR A 138 -12.20 -3.24 -4.85
C THR A 138 -13.11 -2.06 -4.56
N PRO A 139 -13.30 -1.64 -3.30
CA PRO A 139 -12.86 -2.30 -2.06
C PRO A 139 -13.61 -3.62 -1.79
N PRO A 140 -13.13 -4.50 -0.88
CA PRO A 140 -13.75 -5.80 -0.60
C PRO A 140 -15.24 -5.75 -0.25
N ALA A 141 -15.72 -4.64 0.30
CA ALA A 141 -17.13 -4.43 0.63
C ALA A 141 -18.05 -4.31 -0.61
N LEU A 142 -17.49 -3.93 -1.77
CA LEU A 142 -18.19 -3.75 -3.03
C LEU A 142 -17.77 -4.79 -4.08
N GLU A 143 -16.95 -5.77 -3.70
CA GLU A 143 -16.46 -6.81 -4.61
C GLU A 143 -17.62 -7.57 -5.27
N ASN A 144 -17.51 -7.80 -6.58
CA ASN A 144 -18.55 -8.39 -7.44
C ASN A 144 -19.84 -7.56 -7.56
N GLY A 145 -19.87 -6.34 -7.03
CA GLY A 145 -20.98 -5.42 -7.19
C GLY A 145 -21.00 -4.79 -8.58
N MET A 146 -22.15 -4.76 -9.25
CA MET A 146 -22.32 -3.98 -10.48
C MET A 146 -22.28 -2.49 -10.16
N LEU A 147 -21.47 -1.72 -10.89
CA LEU A 147 -21.26 -0.29 -10.63
C LEU A 147 -22.58 0.52 -10.65
N THR A 148 -23.53 0.14 -11.50
CA THR A 148 -24.86 0.78 -11.58
C THR A 148 -25.75 0.54 -10.37
N GLN A 149 -25.46 -0.49 -9.57
CA GLN A 149 -26.20 -0.83 -8.36
C GLN A 149 -25.52 -0.32 -7.08
N VAL A 150 -24.28 0.16 -7.19
CA VAL A 150 -23.57 0.75 -6.07
C VAL A 150 -24.24 2.08 -5.70
N SER A 151 -24.48 2.28 -4.40
CA SER A 151 -25.08 3.52 -3.93
C SER A 151 -24.12 4.69 -4.16
N PRO A 152 -24.59 5.86 -4.65
CA PRO A 152 -23.72 7.02 -4.80
C PRO A 152 -23.01 7.41 -3.50
N GLY A 153 -23.65 7.17 -2.35
CA GLY A 153 -23.10 7.43 -1.02
C GLY A 153 -21.85 6.62 -0.66
N SER A 154 -21.72 5.39 -1.17
CA SER A 154 -20.50 4.57 -0.98
C SER A 154 -19.36 4.97 -1.91
N LEU A 155 -19.63 5.82 -2.91
CA LEU A 155 -18.66 6.39 -3.84
C LEU A 155 -18.41 7.88 -3.54
N LEU A 156 -18.83 8.40 -2.38
CA LEU A 156 -18.50 9.77 -2.00
C LEU A 156 -17.10 9.80 -1.38
N CYS A 157 -16.19 10.56 -2.00
CA CYS A 157 -15.07 11.09 -1.26
C CYS A 157 -15.71 12.11 -0.34
N GLY A 158 -15.19 12.30 0.88
CA GLY A 158 -15.43 13.58 1.55
C GLY A 158 -15.16 14.69 0.53
N GLU A 159 -16.02 15.71 0.46
CA GLU A 159 -15.76 16.88 -0.39
C GLU A 159 -14.29 17.29 -0.25
N PRO A 160 -13.59 17.75 -1.30
CA PRO A 160 -12.35 18.50 -1.10
C PRO A 160 -12.77 19.68 -0.25
N THR A 161 -12.55 19.56 1.05
CA THR A 161 -13.02 20.53 2.01
C THR A 161 -12.44 21.86 1.53
N PRO A 162 -13.24 22.91 1.27
CA PRO A 162 -12.71 24.26 1.38
C PRO A 162 -11.96 24.33 2.72
N PRO A 163 -10.93 25.17 2.93
CA PRO A 163 -10.12 25.09 4.14
C PRO A 163 -11.00 25.19 5.39
N ILE A 164 -11.41 24.04 5.95
CA ILE A 164 -12.24 23.95 7.14
C ILE A 164 -11.24 24.01 8.27
N MET A 165 -10.83 25.24 8.57
CA MET A 165 -11.00 25.65 9.95
C MET A 165 -12.47 25.45 10.33
N THR A 166 -12.71 24.94 11.54
CA THR A 166 -14.01 24.76 12.20
C THR A 166 -14.87 23.56 11.79
N ARG A 167 -14.43 22.35 12.16
CA ARG A 167 -14.84 21.61 13.38
C ARG A 167 -14.59 20.11 13.18
N LEU A 168 -13.54 19.59 13.82
CA LEU A 168 -13.33 18.14 13.99
C LEU A 168 -14.57 17.51 14.66
N PRO A 169 -14.96 16.28 14.28
CA PRO A 169 -15.73 15.43 15.17
C PRO A 169 -14.87 15.17 16.42
N LEU A 170 -15.33 15.64 17.58
CA LEU A 170 -14.76 15.29 18.87
C LEU A 170 -14.93 13.79 19.11
N ALA A 171 -13.84 13.02 19.06
CA ALA A 171 -13.48 11.91 19.97
C ALA A 171 -12.32 11.07 19.41
N GLY A 172 -11.17 11.69 19.13
CA GLY A 172 -9.91 11.02 18.80
C GLY A 172 -8.73 11.94 19.07
N ALA A 173 -7.60 11.37 19.48
CA ALA A 173 -6.39 12.11 19.83
C ALA A 173 -5.96 13.10 18.73
N GLN A 174 -5.79 14.37 19.11
CA GLN A 174 -5.33 15.46 18.27
C GLN A 174 -3.81 15.55 18.30
N LEU A 175 -3.16 15.71 17.14
CA LEU A 175 -1.72 15.94 17.08
C LEU A 175 -1.40 17.37 16.65
N THR A 176 -0.40 17.96 17.30
CA THR A 176 0.12 19.30 16.99
C THR A 176 1.63 19.26 16.81
N LEU A 177 2.15 19.82 15.73
CA LEU A 177 3.60 19.89 15.52
C LEU A 177 4.20 20.94 16.46
N LYS A 178 5.18 20.55 17.28
CA LYS A 178 5.88 21.45 18.22
C LYS A 178 7.22 21.92 17.67
N GLU A 179 7.99 21.00 17.09
CA GLU A 179 9.33 21.30 16.60
C GLU A 179 9.56 20.68 15.22
N PHE A 180 10.30 21.41 14.38
CA PHE A 180 10.72 21.01 13.04
C PHE A 180 12.20 21.34 12.88
N HIS A 181 12.99 20.38 12.41
CA HIS A 181 14.41 20.59 12.11
C HIS A 181 14.79 19.87 10.82
N TYR A 182 15.44 20.58 9.90
CA TYR A 182 15.93 20.01 8.65
C TYR A 182 17.44 20.21 8.51
N ASP A 183 18.13 19.09 8.24
CA ASP A 183 19.55 19.02 7.92
C ASP A 183 19.74 18.12 6.69
N LYS A 184 20.52 18.58 5.71
CA LYS A 184 20.76 17.85 4.45
C LYS A 184 21.41 16.48 4.63
N SER A 185 22.15 16.28 5.72
CA SER A 185 22.88 15.04 6.01
C SER A 185 22.08 14.05 6.87
N ILE A 186 21.16 14.55 7.69
CA ILE A 186 20.43 13.76 8.69
C ILE A 186 18.97 13.53 8.25
N GLY A 187 18.38 14.48 7.52
CA GLY A 187 16.98 14.47 7.09
C GLY A 187 16.13 15.46 7.89
N ILE A 188 14.84 15.16 8.03
CA ILE A 188 13.88 16.01 8.73
C ILE A 188 13.49 15.36 10.04
N ASN A 189 13.55 16.11 11.13
CA ASN A 189 13.05 15.70 12.44
C ASN A 189 11.79 16.51 12.78
N LEU A 190 10.72 15.80 13.13
CA LEU A 190 9.42 16.32 13.51
C LEU A 190 9.12 15.88 14.96
N LEU A 191 8.75 16.83 15.83
CA LEU A 191 8.26 16.52 17.17
C LEU A 191 6.78 16.86 17.28
N TRP A 192 5.94 15.84 17.41
CA TRP A 192 4.50 15.98 17.55
C TRP A 192 4.07 15.87 19.01
N HIS A 193 3.07 16.67 19.37
CA HIS A 193 2.41 16.60 20.66
C HIS A 193 1.00 16.04 20.50
N VAL A 194 0.68 15.00 21.29
CA VAL A 194 -0.59 14.25 21.21
C VAL A 194 -1.49 14.62 22.40
N GLU A 195 -2.73 15.04 22.13
CA GLU A 195 -3.72 15.43 23.15
C GLU A 195 -5.10 14.78 22.87
N PRO A 196 -5.72 14.03 23.81
CA PRO A 196 -5.28 13.79 25.18
C PRO A 196 -4.22 12.67 25.28
N CYS A 197 -3.14 12.90 26.03
CA CYS A 197 -2.04 11.93 26.18
C CYS A 197 -2.40 10.63 26.94
N ALA A 198 -3.59 10.58 27.55
CA ALA A 198 -4.04 9.44 28.35
C ALA A 198 -4.66 8.32 27.49
N GLU A 199 -4.93 8.58 26.21
CA GLU A 199 -5.51 7.60 25.30
C GLU A 199 -4.44 6.64 24.76
N ARG A 200 -4.85 5.39 24.55
CA ARG A 200 -4.01 4.40 23.85
C ARG A 200 -4.03 4.73 22.38
N TYR A 201 -2.89 4.69 21.72
CA TYR A 201 -2.84 4.89 20.28
C TYR A 201 -1.68 4.10 19.67
N THR A 202 -1.85 3.75 18.40
CA THR A 202 -0.77 3.25 17.55
C THR A 202 -0.59 4.16 16.35
N CYS A 203 0.64 4.35 15.91
CA CYS A 203 0.90 5.07 14.66
C CYS A 203 0.59 4.16 13.47
N ASP A 204 0.15 4.76 12.37
CA ASP A 204 -0.11 4.05 11.11
C ASP A 204 0.77 4.59 9.98
N THR A 205 0.65 5.88 9.66
CA THR A 205 1.30 6.44 8.47
C THR A 205 1.67 7.92 8.63
N LEU A 206 2.80 8.29 8.02
CA LEU A 206 3.22 9.67 7.73
C LEU A 206 2.99 9.94 6.25
N ILE A 207 2.29 11.02 5.93
CA ILE A 207 2.06 11.49 4.57
C ILE A 207 2.73 12.84 4.39
N VAL A 208 3.46 12.99 3.29
CA VAL A 208 4.14 14.24 2.91
C VAL A 208 3.48 14.79 1.65
N TYR A 209 2.99 16.02 1.74
CA TYR A 209 2.43 16.76 0.61
C TYR A 209 3.38 17.87 0.19
N GLU A 210 3.60 18.05 -1.10
CA GLU A 210 4.28 19.19 -1.69
C GLU A 210 3.27 20.19 -2.23
N THR A 211 3.46 21.46 -1.89
CA THR A 211 2.61 22.54 -2.40
C THR A 211 3.18 23.07 -3.72
N ILE A 212 2.45 22.84 -4.82
CA ILE A 212 2.79 23.33 -6.17
C ILE A 212 1.70 24.32 -6.58
N GLY A 213 2.01 25.62 -6.54
CA GLY A 213 1.01 26.68 -6.78
C GLY A 213 -0.01 26.74 -5.64
N ASP A 214 -1.29 26.57 -5.96
CA ASP A 214 -2.41 26.54 -5.01
C ASP A 214 -2.87 25.10 -4.66
N SER A 215 -2.20 24.06 -5.18
CA SER A 215 -2.55 22.65 -4.97
C SER A 215 -1.50 21.91 -4.14
N GLU A 216 -1.95 21.01 -3.26
CA GLU A 216 -1.10 20.10 -2.48
C GLU A 216 -1.12 18.72 -3.15
N VAL A 217 0.05 18.24 -3.57
CA VAL A 217 0.22 16.93 -4.21
C VAL A 217 0.93 16.01 -3.22
N GLN A 218 0.40 14.80 -3.01
CA GLN A 218 1.07 13.81 -2.18
C GLN A 218 2.37 13.35 -2.84
N THR A 219 3.50 13.56 -2.17
CA THR A 219 4.84 13.24 -2.69
C THR A 219 5.37 11.94 -2.12
N ASP A 220 5.10 11.66 -0.84
CA ASP A 220 5.57 10.46 -0.17
C ASP A 220 4.60 9.99 0.92
N SER A 221 4.63 8.68 1.20
CA SER A 221 3.91 8.06 2.30
C SER A 221 4.75 6.95 2.92
N SER A 222 5.02 7.05 4.21
CA SER A 222 5.82 6.08 4.96
C SER A 222 5.02 5.50 6.12
N SER A 223 5.02 4.18 6.26
CA SER A 223 4.36 3.51 7.39
C SER A 223 5.08 3.83 8.70
N LEU A 224 4.34 4.29 9.70
CA LEU A 224 4.85 4.58 11.04
C LEU A 224 4.38 3.50 12.01
N HIS A 225 5.29 2.94 12.80
CA HIS A 225 4.94 1.96 13.82
C HIS A 225 5.32 2.51 15.19
N CYS A 226 4.32 2.84 15.99
CA CYS A 226 4.49 3.24 17.38
C CYS A 226 3.35 2.66 18.23
N ASP A 227 3.61 2.43 19.52
CA ASP A 227 2.59 2.05 20.50
C ASP A 227 2.79 2.92 21.73
N SER A 228 1.77 3.71 22.08
CA SER A 228 1.85 4.66 23.19
C SER A 228 2.15 3.98 24.54
N ARG A 229 1.86 2.69 24.70
CA ARG A 229 2.19 1.90 25.90
C ARG A 229 3.67 1.64 26.08
N MET A 230 4.43 1.68 24.99
CA MET A 230 5.88 1.43 24.99
C MET A 230 6.68 2.74 25.06
N MET A 231 6.00 3.89 25.00
CA MET A 231 6.64 5.20 25.00
C MET A 231 6.83 5.73 26.42
N LYS A 232 8.00 6.32 26.69
CA LYS A 232 8.32 6.95 27.98
C LYS A 232 7.47 8.21 28.23
N ASP A 233 7.13 8.92 27.17
CA ASP A 233 6.21 10.03 27.18
C ASP A 233 5.16 9.86 26.06
N PRO A 234 3.95 9.40 26.38
CA PRO A 234 2.86 9.26 25.41
C PRO A 234 2.39 10.59 24.80
N CYS A 235 2.77 11.73 25.39
CA CYS A 235 2.44 13.05 24.84
C CYS A 235 3.35 13.49 23.69
N SER A 236 4.52 12.87 23.52
CA SER A 236 5.58 13.36 22.63
C SER A 236 5.95 12.28 21.61
N LEU A 237 5.61 12.52 20.35
CA LEU A 237 5.85 11.61 19.23
C LEU A 237 6.93 12.18 18.29
N PRO A 238 8.19 11.77 18.45
CA PRO A 238 9.26 12.13 17.52
C PRO A 238 9.20 11.27 16.25
N ILE A 239 9.22 11.90 15.08
CA ILE A 239 9.22 11.25 13.77
C ILE A 239 10.39 11.81 12.95
N ALA A 240 11.18 10.93 12.33
CA ALA A 240 12.30 11.33 11.49
C ALA A 240 12.10 10.83 10.05
N ILE A 241 12.32 11.70 9.08
CA ILE A 241 12.28 11.42 7.65
C ILE A 241 13.72 11.40 7.15
N PRO A 242 14.21 10.29 6.58
CA PRO A 242 15.60 10.17 6.17
C PRO A 242 15.93 11.08 4.99
N ALA A 243 17.17 11.58 4.93
CA ALA A 243 17.67 12.41 3.82
C ALA A 243 17.73 11.68 2.45
N SER A 244 17.51 10.36 2.43
CA SER A 244 17.37 9.57 1.19
C SER A 244 16.07 9.86 0.45
N LEU A 245 15.10 10.50 1.11
CA LEU A 245 13.88 10.93 0.46
C LEU A 245 14.20 12.14 -0.43
N HIS A 246 13.89 12.07 -1.72
CA HIS A 246 14.25 13.06 -2.75
C HIS A 246 13.49 14.40 -2.63
N LEU A 247 13.30 14.91 -1.41
CA LEU A 247 12.68 16.20 -1.14
C LEU A 247 13.61 17.33 -1.62
N GLN A 248 13.02 18.29 -2.33
CA GLN A 248 13.77 19.39 -2.93
C GLN A 248 13.95 20.52 -1.92
N PRO A 249 15.19 21.02 -1.70
CA PRO A 249 15.42 22.21 -0.89
C PRO A 249 14.61 23.40 -1.43
N SER A 250 14.14 24.27 -0.54
CA SER A 250 13.34 25.47 -0.86
C SER A 250 11.92 25.22 -1.38
N HIS A 251 11.48 23.97 -1.46
CA HIS A 251 10.07 23.64 -1.74
C HIS A 251 9.24 23.67 -0.45
N LYS A 252 7.92 23.76 -0.60
CA LYS A 252 6.95 23.87 0.49
C LYS A 252 6.30 22.52 0.74
N TYR A 253 6.32 22.06 1.98
CA TYR A 253 5.81 20.75 2.35
C TYR A 253 4.86 20.81 3.55
N ARG A 254 3.86 19.94 3.54
CA ARG A 254 2.97 19.66 4.68
C ARG A 254 3.13 18.21 5.11
N TYR A 255 3.28 18.00 6.42
CA TYR A 255 3.46 16.68 7.01
C TYR A 255 2.20 16.31 7.79
N CYS A 256 1.58 15.19 7.46
CA CYS A 256 0.39 14.69 8.15
C CYS A 256 0.65 13.32 8.76
N VAL A 257 0.25 13.13 10.02
CA VAL A 257 0.42 11.90 10.77
C VAL A 257 -0.96 11.32 11.09
N VAL A 258 -1.09 10.02 10.87
CA VAL A 258 -2.29 9.23 11.19
C VAL A 258 -2.01 8.33 12.39
N LEU A 259 -2.86 8.43 13.39
CA LEU A 259 -2.94 7.56 14.56
C LEU A 259 -4.22 6.74 14.53
N LEU A 260 -4.13 5.54 15.08
CA LEU A 260 -5.23 4.64 15.35
C LEU A 260 -5.49 4.62 16.85
N VAL A 261 -6.68 5.06 17.26
CA VAL A 261 -7.11 5.11 18.66
C VAL A 261 -8.20 4.04 18.85
N PRO A 262 -7.96 2.97 19.63
CA PRO A 262 -8.96 1.94 19.87
C PRO A 262 -10.05 2.48 20.80
N ASN A 263 -11.30 2.38 20.35
CA ASN A 263 -12.50 2.76 21.09
C ASN A 263 -13.07 1.59 21.90
N SER A 264 -13.98 1.90 22.84
CA SER A 264 -14.60 0.94 23.77
C SER A 264 -15.48 -0.16 23.13
N TYR A 265 -15.74 -0.07 21.82
CA TYR A 265 -16.61 -1.00 21.07
C TYR A 265 -15.86 -1.82 20.00
N ASP A 266 -14.55 -2.06 20.17
CA ASP A 266 -13.67 -2.72 19.19
C ASP A 266 -13.58 -1.99 17.82
N ASP A 267 -14.01 -0.73 17.79
CA ASP A 267 -13.88 0.18 16.64
C ASP A 267 -12.61 1.03 16.79
N VAL A 268 -12.03 1.52 15.69
CA VAL A 268 -10.79 2.32 15.70
C VAL A 268 -11.10 3.72 15.21
N SER A 269 -10.98 4.72 16.10
CA SER A 269 -11.05 6.12 15.71
C SER A 269 -9.72 6.60 15.15
N LEU A 270 -9.78 7.49 14.15
CA LEU A 270 -8.61 8.08 13.52
C LEU A 270 -8.22 9.36 14.27
N GLY A 271 -6.98 9.41 14.75
CA GLY A 271 -6.33 10.64 15.17
C GLY A 271 -5.52 11.20 14.00
N LEU A 272 -5.90 12.37 13.48
CA LEU A 272 -5.17 13.04 12.40
C LEU A 272 -4.54 14.33 12.93
N GLY A 273 -3.28 14.58 12.59
CA GLY A 273 -2.69 15.90 12.74
C GLY A 273 -1.75 16.22 11.59
N CYS A 274 -1.92 17.43 11.07
CA CYS A 274 -1.12 17.97 9.98
C CYS A 274 -0.35 19.19 10.46
N SER A 275 0.85 19.38 9.91
CA SER A 275 1.65 20.59 10.13
C SER A 275 1.07 21.73 9.30
N ASP A 276 1.49 22.95 9.62
CA ASP A 276 1.41 24.04 8.65
C ASP A 276 2.31 23.72 7.44
N VAL A 277 2.13 24.48 6.35
CA VAL A 277 3.01 24.39 5.18
C VAL A 277 4.37 24.99 5.52
N ILE A 278 5.41 24.15 5.54
CA ILE A 278 6.78 24.50 5.93
C ILE A 278 7.67 24.52 4.70
N THR A 279 8.39 25.62 4.50
CA THR A 279 9.45 25.69 3.48
C THR A 279 10.67 24.92 3.96
N LEU A 280 11.19 24.02 3.12
CA LEU A 280 12.34 23.18 3.45
C LEU A 280 13.64 24.00 3.37
N GLU A 281 13.99 24.65 4.48
CA GLU A 281 15.21 25.43 4.63
C GLU A 281 16.10 24.86 5.74
N GLU A 282 17.41 24.88 5.52
CA GLU A 282 18.39 24.37 6.46
C GLU A 282 18.34 25.20 7.75
N SER A 283 18.09 24.52 8.88
CA SER A 283 17.95 25.19 10.16
C SER A 283 19.27 25.84 10.58
N LYS A 284 19.33 27.18 10.53
CA LYS A 284 20.53 27.93 10.93
C LYS A 284 20.85 27.64 12.40
N ARG A 285 22.04 27.09 12.67
CA ARG A 285 22.60 27.04 14.03
C ARG A 285 22.74 28.47 14.54
N VAL A 286 21.84 28.90 15.41
CA VAL A 286 21.97 30.19 16.11
C VAL A 286 23.18 30.09 17.05
N LEU A 287 24.34 30.53 16.57
CA LEU A 287 25.47 30.89 17.40
C LEU A 287 25.12 32.20 18.11
N GLN A 288 24.42 32.12 19.25
CA GLN A 288 24.30 33.25 20.16
C GLN A 288 25.68 33.52 20.79
N GLN A 289 26.41 34.45 20.18
CA GLN A 289 27.49 35.18 20.86
C GLN A 289 26.83 36.09 21.91
N ASN A 290 26.75 35.61 23.14
CA ASN A 290 26.67 36.51 24.28
C ASN A 290 28.07 36.60 24.91
N GLN A 291 28.67 37.78 24.75
CA GLN A 291 29.71 38.27 25.63
C GLN A 291 29.20 38.20 27.06
N GLU A 292 29.87 37.44 27.92
CA GLU A 292 29.85 37.75 29.35
C GLU A 292 31.19 37.38 29.98
N THR A 293 31.68 38.39 30.67
CA THR A 293 32.91 38.55 31.44
C THR A 293 33.30 37.36 32.31
N ALA A 294 34.61 37.11 32.35
CA ALA A 294 35.28 36.17 33.22
C ALA A 294 34.90 36.34 34.70
N VAL A 295 34.41 35.25 35.32
CA VAL A 295 34.58 34.99 36.75
C VAL A 295 34.90 33.50 36.95
N SER A 296 36.04 33.26 37.59
CA SER A 296 36.62 32.00 38.00
C SER A 296 35.74 31.15 38.94
N GLY A 297 35.66 29.84 38.73
CA GLY A 297 35.08 28.90 39.70
C GLY A 297 35.06 27.42 39.27
N SER A 298 36.07 26.67 39.72
CA SER A 298 36.18 25.21 39.94
C SER A 298 35.21 24.19 39.31
N SER A 299 35.79 23.26 38.55
CA SER A 299 35.47 21.84 38.32
C SER A 299 34.28 21.18 39.04
N SER A 300 33.32 20.65 38.27
CA SER A 300 32.53 19.45 38.63
C SER A 300 32.14 18.67 37.37
N LEU A 301 32.28 17.35 37.45
CA LEU A 301 32.21 16.35 36.37
C LEU A 301 30.83 16.30 35.68
N LEU A 302 30.84 16.12 34.35
CA LEU A 302 29.65 16.02 33.50
C LEU A 302 29.02 14.62 33.63
N ASP A 303 27.86 14.55 34.27
CA ASP A 303 27.16 13.29 34.53
C ASP A 303 26.20 12.95 33.37
N THR A 304 26.76 12.39 32.30
CA THR A 304 25.98 11.84 31.17
C THR A 304 25.87 10.33 31.33
N ARG A 305 24.63 9.81 31.33
CA ARG A 305 24.33 8.37 31.53
C ARG A 305 23.44 7.81 30.42
N ILE A 306 23.63 6.52 30.10
CA ILE A 306 22.79 5.77 29.17
C ILE A 306 21.56 5.25 29.92
N THR A 307 20.40 5.77 29.56
CA THR A 307 19.11 5.40 30.15
C THR A 307 18.45 4.18 29.50
N GLY A 308 18.83 3.83 28.27
CA GLY A 308 18.27 2.68 27.56
C GLY A 308 18.88 2.49 26.18
N VAL A 309 18.75 1.27 25.65
CA VAL A 309 19.13 0.90 24.28
C VAL A 309 17.93 0.15 23.71
N HIS A 310 17.38 0.61 22.59
CA HIS A 310 16.23 0.01 21.93
C HIS A 310 16.66 -0.46 20.56
N VAL A 311 16.25 -1.67 20.19
CA VAL A 311 16.66 -2.30 18.94
C VAL A 311 15.42 -2.81 18.22
N ASN A 312 15.26 -2.41 16.96
CA ASN A 312 14.21 -2.89 16.08
C ASN A 312 14.84 -3.58 14.86
N VAL A 313 14.26 -4.68 14.38
CA VAL A 313 14.80 -5.47 13.26
C VAL A 313 13.75 -5.51 12.14
N SER A 314 14.14 -5.08 10.94
CA SER A 314 13.33 -5.13 9.73
C SER A 314 13.40 -6.49 9.04
N ASP A 315 12.33 -6.84 8.35
CA ASP A 315 12.17 -7.99 7.43
C ASP A 315 13.26 -8.06 6.35
N GLN A 316 13.87 -6.92 6.01
CA GLN A 316 14.95 -6.78 5.04
C GLN A 316 16.36 -7.00 5.65
N GLY A 317 16.46 -7.32 6.95
CA GLY A 317 17.74 -7.60 7.63
C GLY A 317 18.47 -6.36 8.18
N PHE A 318 17.77 -5.24 8.34
CA PHE A 318 18.32 -4.04 8.99
C PHE A 318 17.97 -4.00 10.47
N MET A 319 18.94 -3.68 11.31
CA MET A 319 18.80 -3.46 12.73
C MET A 319 18.91 -1.96 13.04
N TYR A 320 17.86 -1.39 13.59
CA TYR A 320 17.79 0.01 14.01
C TYR A 320 18.04 0.09 15.51
N VAL A 321 19.13 0.75 15.90
CA VAL A 321 19.53 0.88 17.30
C VAL A 321 19.36 2.34 17.73
N ASN A 322 18.53 2.57 18.75
CA ASN A 322 18.33 3.87 19.36
C ASN A 322 18.77 3.85 20.83
N VAL A 323 19.76 4.66 21.16
CA VAL A 323 20.32 4.81 22.51
C VAL A 323 19.71 6.05 23.15
N SER A 324 19.21 5.94 24.37
CA SER A 324 18.68 7.10 25.10
C SER A 324 19.67 7.56 26.16
N LEU A 325 20.06 8.82 26.11
CA LEU A 325 21.00 9.45 27.05
C LEU A 325 20.25 10.42 27.97
N SER A 326 20.67 10.54 29.23
CA SER A 326 20.29 11.69 30.06
C SER A 326 21.50 12.56 30.35
N VAL A 327 21.46 13.80 29.88
CA VAL A 327 22.49 14.81 30.07
C VAL A 327 22.03 15.79 31.14
N SER A 328 22.75 15.89 32.26
CA SER A 328 22.47 16.89 33.28
C SER A 328 22.84 18.28 32.76
N LYS A 329 21.88 19.21 32.71
CA LYS A 329 22.05 20.61 32.24
C LYS A 329 23.20 21.32 33.00
N LYS A 330 24.39 21.37 32.40
CA LYS A 330 25.33 22.49 32.52
C LYS A 330 26.42 22.41 31.45
N LEU A 331 26.42 23.43 30.59
CA LEU A 331 27.44 23.84 29.62
C LEU A 331 27.86 22.83 28.54
N ASN A 332 28.03 23.36 27.32
CA ASN A 332 28.59 22.70 26.13
C ASN A 332 29.63 21.61 26.48
N LEU A 333 29.27 20.33 26.31
CA LEU A 333 30.26 19.26 26.20
C LEU A 333 30.87 19.32 24.80
N PRO A 334 32.19 19.55 24.66
CA PRO A 334 32.89 19.14 23.46
C PRO A 334 33.13 17.63 23.55
N GLU A 335 32.69 16.91 22.52
CA GLU A 335 33.03 15.52 22.23
C GLU A 335 32.53 14.48 23.26
N CYS A 336 31.22 14.27 23.28
CA CYS A 336 30.65 13.05 23.84
C CYS A 336 30.56 12.01 22.70
N GLU A 337 31.41 10.98 22.77
CA GLU A 337 31.50 9.90 21.78
C GLU A 337 30.82 8.63 22.34
N LEU A 338 29.73 8.22 21.70
CA LEU A 338 28.94 7.05 22.03
C LEU A 338 29.30 5.91 21.07
N SER A 339 29.71 4.76 21.56
CA SER A 339 29.98 3.59 20.72
C SER A 339 28.84 2.57 20.84
N VAL A 340 28.37 2.06 19.69
CA VAL A 340 27.39 0.98 19.60
C VAL A 340 28.07 -0.23 18.94
N ILE A 341 28.01 -1.38 19.60
CA ILE A 341 28.66 -2.63 19.17
C ILE A 341 27.61 -3.74 19.15
N VAL A 342 27.56 -4.49 18.05
CA VAL A 342 26.69 -5.65 17.87
C VAL A 342 27.56 -6.90 17.88
N PHE A 343 27.25 -7.82 18.79
CA PHE A 343 27.90 -9.11 18.92
C PHE A 343 26.99 -10.22 18.41
N ASP A 344 27.54 -11.18 17.68
CA ASP A 344 26.96 -12.51 17.54
C ASP A 344 27.48 -13.42 18.68
N ALA A 345 27.19 -14.72 18.61
CA ALA A 345 27.55 -15.67 19.67
C ALA A 345 29.08 -15.82 19.87
N GLU A 346 29.91 -15.43 18.90
CA GLU A 346 31.35 -15.70 18.91
C GLU A 346 32.22 -14.43 18.73
N SER A 347 31.68 -13.33 18.19
CA SER A 347 32.46 -12.13 17.83
C SER A 347 31.63 -10.84 17.65
N ALA A 348 32.31 -9.68 17.64
CA ALA A 348 31.69 -8.40 17.29
C ALA A 348 31.48 -8.32 15.77
N VAL A 349 30.22 -8.33 15.33
CA VAL A 349 29.83 -8.29 13.91
C VAL A 349 29.87 -6.87 13.36
N ASN A 350 29.55 -5.88 14.19
CA ASN A 350 29.47 -4.49 13.75
C ASN A 350 29.78 -3.50 14.88
N LYS A 351 30.56 -2.46 14.61
CA LYS A 351 30.91 -1.38 15.55
C LYS A 351 30.75 -0.02 14.90
N ARG A 352 29.98 0.87 15.53
CA ARG A 352 29.77 2.25 15.09
C ARG A 352 30.00 3.22 16.23
N LYS A 353 30.79 4.26 15.95
CA LYS A 353 30.93 5.42 16.82
C LYS A 353 29.93 6.50 16.41
N LEU A 354 29.25 7.08 17.38
CA LEU A 354 28.19 8.05 17.28
C LEU A 354 28.52 9.26 18.15
N ASN A 355 27.99 10.42 17.79
CA ASN A 355 28.06 11.60 18.66
C ASN A 355 26.85 11.55 19.62
N CYS A 356 26.98 12.01 20.86
CA CYS A 356 25.84 12.00 21.80
C CYS A 356 24.67 12.91 21.40
N SER A 357 24.84 13.77 20.39
CA SER A 357 23.74 14.48 19.71
C SER A 357 22.96 13.61 18.72
N LEU A 358 23.54 12.49 18.28
CA LEU A 358 23.01 11.54 17.29
C LEU A 358 23.01 10.15 17.91
N THR A 359 21.96 9.83 18.67
CA THR A 359 21.93 8.60 19.47
C THR A 359 21.27 7.41 18.76
N PHE A 360 20.95 7.54 17.47
CA PHE A 360 20.34 6.48 16.66
C PHE A 360 21.25 6.07 15.50
N VAL A 361 21.27 4.77 15.16
CA VAL A 361 22.07 4.22 14.05
C VAL A 361 21.37 3.03 13.40
N THR A 362 21.49 2.92 12.07
CA THR A 362 21.03 1.76 11.31
C THR A 362 22.22 0.88 10.95
N LEU A 363 22.10 -0.42 11.22
CA LEU A 363 23.14 -1.42 11.02
C LEU A 363 22.57 -2.56 10.16
N ALA A 364 23.27 -2.96 9.11
CA ALA A 364 22.89 -4.16 8.35
C ALA A 364 23.42 -5.41 9.06
N VAL A 365 22.59 -6.45 9.23
CA VAL A 365 22.94 -7.70 9.91
C VAL A 365 22.40 -8.89 9.11
N LEU A 366 23.17 -9.99 9.01
CA LEU A 366 22.73 -11.21 8.31
C LEU A 366 21.76 -12.03 9.18
N LEU A 367 20.47 -12.03 8.86
CA LEU A 367 19.48 -12.90 9.52
C LEU A 367 19.50 -14.36 9.02
N PRO A 368 19.07 -15.36 9.83
CA PRO A 368 18.61 -15.28 11.22
C PRO A 368 19.73 -15.53 12.26
N GLY A 369 19.61 -14.95 13.45
CA GLY A 369 20.60 -15.11 14.52
C GLY A 369 20.22 -14.47 15.84
N HIS A 370 20.98 -14.80 16.90
CA HIS A 370 20.93 -14.13 18.20
C HIS A 370 22.03 -13.08 18.26
N TYR A 371 21.64 -11.83 18.55
CA TYR A 371 22.55 -10.70 18.59
C TYR A 371 22.47 -10.01 19.94
N LYS A 372 23.62 -9.60 20.48
CA LYS A 372 23.71 -8.76 21.67
C LYS A 372 24.23 -7.39 21.26
N VAL A 373 23.41 -6.36 21.46
CA VAL A 373 23.73 -4.97 21.10
C VAL A 373 24.08 -4.20 22.35
N CYS A 374 25.28 -3.64 22.41
CA CYS A 374 25.78 -2.85 23.55
C CYS A 374 26.08 -1.41 23.13
N ALA A 375 25.76 -0.45 23.98
CA ALA A 375 26.12 0.96 23.82
C ALA A 375 26.97 1.44 25.02
N SER A 376 28.07 2.14 24.74
CA SER A 376 29.04 2.63 25.74
C SER A 376 29.44 4.09 25.50
N LEU A 377 29.52 4.89 26.57
CA LEU A 377 30.02 6.27 26.56
C LEU A 377 31.54 6.40 26.78
N ASP A 378 32.22 5.32 27.14
CA ASP A 378 33.68 5.27 27.31
C ASP A 378 34.32 4.44 26.18
N GLU A 379 35.58 4.71 25.82
CA GLU A 379 36.34 3.89 24.85
C GLU A 379 36.62 2.50 25.46
N VAL A 380 35.73 1.55 25.22
CA VAL A 380 35.86 0.18 25.72
C VAL A 380 36.51 -0.72 24.66
N SER A 381 37.54 -1.46 25.06
CA SER A 381 38.24 -2.43 24.23
C SER A 381 37.40 -3.71 24.03
N GLU A 382 37.60 -4.44 22.92
CA GLU A 382 36.80 -5.63 22.58
C GLU A 382 36.90 -6.77 23.61
N GLU A 383 37.99 -6.79 24.39
CA GLU A 383 38.26 -7.79 25.44
C GLU A 383 37.49 -7.50 26.75
N ASP A 384 37.11 -6.23 27.00
CA ASP A 384 36.44 -5.81 28.24
C ASP A 384 34.91 -6.00 28.21
N VAL A 385 34.29 -6.19 27.03
CA VAL A 385 32.83 -6.35 26.89
C VAL A 385 32.38 -7.80 27.12
N ILE A 386 33.27 -8.76 26.88
CA ILE A 386 33.00 -10.21 26.98
C ILE A 386 33.19 -10.70 28.43
N ALA A 387 34.08 -10.07 29.20
CA ALA A 387 34.22 -10.31 30.64
C ALA A 387 33.15 -9.52 31.39
N ASN A 388 32.09 -10.19 31.88
CA ASN A 388 30.99 -9.61 32.68
C ASN A 388 31.47 -8.50 33.64
N PHE A 389 31.39 -7.24 33.19
CA PHE A 389 31.84 -6.09 33.97
C PHE A 389 30.82 -5.81 35.07
N VAL A 390 31.24 -5.95 36.33
CA VAL A 390 30.50 -5.54 37.54
C VAL A 390 30.79 -4.05 37.84
N GLY A 391 30.87 -3.21 36.81
CA GLY A 391 31.25 -1.80 36.92
C GLY A 391 30.26 -0.86 36.22
N ASN A 392 29.77 0.12 36.99
CA ASN A 392 28.92 1.26 36.64
C ASN A 392 27.93 1.08 35.46
N GLN A 393 26.78 0.44 35.74
CA GLN A 393 25.65 0.21 34.81
C GLN A 393 25.06 1.47 34.15
N ASP A 394 25.46 2.66 34.58
CA ASP A 394 24.94 3.92 34.08
C ASP A 394 25.62 4.38 32.78
N ARG A 395 26.75 3.79 32.37
CA ARG A 395 27.50 4.20 31.16
C ARG A 395 27.64 3.14 30.08
N LEU A 396 27.28 1.89 30.37
CA LEU A 396 27.25 0.77 29.43
C LEU A 396 25.91 0.03 29.57
N ARG A 397 25.17 -0.14 28.47
CA ARG A 397 23.94 -0.96 28.45
C ARG A 397 23.89 -1.87 27.24
N CYS A 398 23.43 -3.10 27.45
CA CYS A 398 23.27 -4.10 26.40
C CYS A 398 21.85 -4.65 26.34
N VAL A 399 21.38 -4.99 25.15
CA VAL A 399 20.10 -5.65 24.88
C VAL A 399 20.32 -6.83 23.95
N GLU A 400 19.68 -7.95 24.27
CA GLU A 400 19.71 -9.16 23.45
C GLU A 400 18.49 -9.19 22.53
N VAL A 401 18.70 -9.53 21.26
CA VAL A 401 17.69 -9.52 20.21
C VAL A 401 17.81 -10.80 19.40
N GLN A 402 16.68 -11.45 19.17
CA GLN A 402 16.59 -12.64 18.34
C GLN A 402 15.89 -12.29 17.04
N GLY A 403 16.61 -12.36 15.92
CA GLY A 403 16.06 -12.10 14.60
C GLY A 403 15.42 -13.36 14.00
N PHE A 404 14.10 -13.36 13.84
CA PHE A 404 13.37 -14.46 13.21
C PHE A 404 13.08 -14.16 11.73
N LYS A 405 13.45 -15.09 10.85
CA LYS A 405 12.93 -15.08 9.47
C LYS A 405 11.56 -15.74 9.48
N GLN A 406 10.50 -14.96 9.31
CA GLN A 406 9.15 -15.51 9.19
C GLN A 406 9.03 -16.21 7.82
N ASN A 407 9.16 -17.54 7.81
CA ASN A 407 9.09 -18.35 6.59
C ASN A 407 7.64 -18.41 6.08
N THR A 408 7.22 -17.39 5.34
CA THR A 408 5.93 -17.32 4.65
C THR A 408 5.68 -18.55 3.75
N GLU A 409 6.73 -19.10 3.14
CA GLU A 409 6.72 -20.32 2.33
C GLU A 409 6.16 -21.56 3.07
N LEU A 410 6.50 -21.76 4.35
CA LEU A 410 6.08 -22.96 5.09
C LEU A 410 4.60 -22.90 5.48
N ILE A 411 4.10 -21.69 5.78
CA ILE A 411 2.70 -21.46 6.13
C ILE A 411 1.83 -21.67 4.88
N VAL A 412 2.26 -21.18 3.72
CA VAL A 412 1.55 -21.38 2.44
C VAL A 412 1.51 -22.86 2.05
N LEU A 413 2.60 -23.61 2.24
CA LEU A 413 2.59 -25.06 1.98
C LEU A 413 1.67 -25.82 2.94
N ALA A 414 1.60 -25.42 4.21
CA ALA A 414 0.73 -26.05 5.20
C ALA A 414 -0.76 -25.78 4.91
N THR A 415 -1.12 -24.56 4.48
CA THR A 415 -2.51 -24.22 4.12
C THR A 415 -2.97 -24.94 2.85
N ILE A 416 -2.09 -25.07 1.85
CA ILE A 416 -2.35 -25.87 0.65
C ILE A 416 -2.52 -27.36 1.02
N GLY A 417 -1.67 -27.89 1.90
CA GLY A 417 -1.79 -29.27 2.38
C GLY A 417 -3.14 -29.53 3.08
N ALA A 418 -3.57 -28.62 3.95
CA ALA A 418 -4.84 -28.74 4.67
C ALA A 418 -6.07 -28.67 3.74
N SER A 419 -6.04 -27.79 2.73
CA SER A 419 -7.14 -27.66 1.76
C SER A 419 -7.25 -28.89 0.86
N CYS A 420 -6.13 -29.48 0.43
CA CYS A 420 -6.12 -30.76 -0.31
C CYS A 420 -6.72 -31.91 0.50
N VAL A 421 -6.40 -32.02 1.79
CA VAL A 421 -6.95 -33.07 2.66
C VAL A 421 -8.47 -32.91 2.78
N LEU A 422 -8.95 -31.68 3.01
CA LEU A 422 -10.39 -31.40 3.07
C LEU A 422 -11.10 -31.80 1.78
N LEU A 423 -10.57 -31.43 0.61
CA LEU A 423 -11.14 -31.82 -0.68
C LEU A 423 -11.22 -33.34 -0.86
N ILE A 424 -10.16 -34.07 -0.49
CA ILE A 424 -10.15 -35.55 -0.54
C ILE A 424 -11.23 -36.12 0.37
N THR A 425 -11.39 -35.60 1.59
CA THR A 425 -12.44 -36.08 2.51
C THR A 425 -13.85 -35.84 1.94
N PHE A 426 -14.11 -34.67 1.34
CA PHE A 426 -15.40 -34.37 0.71
C PHE A 426 -15.71 -35.33 -0.45
N VAL A 427 -14.71 -35.64 -1.30
CA VAL A 427 -14.87 -36.60 -2.41
C VAL A 427 -15.15 -38.01 -1.89
N LEU A 428 -14.45 -38.46 -0.83
CA LEU A 428 -14.68 -39.78 -0.23
C LEU A 428 -16.06 -39.89 0.42
N ILE A 429 -16.49 -38.85 1.13
CA ILE A 429 -17.83 -38.78 1.74
C ILE A 429 -18.89 -38.78 0.63
N GLY A 430 -18.74 -37.96 -0.42
CA GLY A 430 -19.64 -37.92 -1.57
C GLY A 430 -19.76 -39.28 -2.26
N ARG A 431 -18.64 -40.00 -2.48
CA ARG A 431 -18.65 -41.36 -3.02
C ARG A 431 -19.36 -42.37 -2.10
N SER A 432 -19.20 -42.23 -0.79
CA SER A 432 -19.86 -43.11 0.18
C SER A 432 -21.38 -42.90 0.22
N VAL A 433 -21.84 -41.66 0.09
CA VAL A 433 -23.26 -41.29 0.03
C VAL A 433 -23.87 -41.79 -1.29
N LEU A 434 -23.17 -41.60 -2.41
CA LEU A 434 -23.63 -42.08 -3.73
C LEU A 434 -23.75 -43.61 -3.77
N ARG A 435 -22.84 -44.33 -3.11
CA ARG A 435 -22.94 -45.80 -2.94
C ARG A 435 -24.13 -46.21 -2.06
N ARG A 436 -24.42 -45.44 -1.01
CA ARG A 436 -25.55 -45.72 -0.10
C ARG A 436 -26.90 -45.53 -0.79
N VAL A 437 -27.03 -44.51 -1.64
CA VAL A 437 -28.25 -44.26 -2.44
C VAL A 437 -28.48 -45.32 -3.52
N ARG A 438 -27.41 -45.92 -4.06
CA ARG A 438 -27.51 -46.93 -5.13
C ARG A 438 -27.96 -48.32 -4.64
N HIS A 439 -27.88 -48.61 -3.33
CA HIS A 439 -28.20 -49.92 -2.76
C HIS A 439 -29.61 -50.05 -2.16
N SER A 440 -30.43 -49.00 -2.10
CA SER A 440 -31.81 -49.08 -1.64
C SER A 440 -32.79 -49.31 -2.80
N ARG A 441 -32.79 -50.52 -3.38
CA ARG A 441 -33.98 -51.08 -4.03
C ARG A 441 -34.16 -52.51 -3.57
N ILE A 442 -35.01 -52.66 -2.55
CA ILE A 442 -35.48 -53.93 -2.00
C ILE A 442 -36.35 -54.62 -3.06
N GLN A 443 -36.02 -55.88 -3.33
CA GLN A 443 -36.71 -56.82 -4.20
C GLN A 443 -37.83 -57.49 -3.39
N THR A 444 -39.09 -57.35 -3.81
CA THR A 444 -40.18 -58.24 -3.38
C THR A 444 -40.94 -58.73 -4.61
N GLN A 445 -41.17 -60.05 -4.63
CA GLN A 445 -41.76 -60.83 -5.71
C GLN A 445 -43.29 -60.88 -5.62
N CYS A 446 -43.90 -60.98 -6.80
CA CYS A 446 -45.17 -61.65 -7.18
C CYS A 446 -46.51 -61.15 -6.60
N PHE A 447 -47.37 -60.65 -7.49
CA PHE A 447 -48.65 -61.28 -7.89
C PHE A 447 -49.14 -60.68 -9.24
N LEU A 448 -49.52 -61.54 -10.18
CA LEU A 448 -50.30 -61.22 -11.40
C LEU A 448 -51.80 -61.13 -11.01
N PRO A 449 -52.67 -60.36 -11.69
CA PRO A 449 -53.09 -60.70 -13.06
C PRO A 449 -53.40 -59.54 -14.06
N THR A 450 -53.16 -59.87 -15.35
CA THR A 450 -53.84 -59.56 -16.63
C THR A 450 -54.30 -58.16 -17.09
N GLN A 451 -54.04 -57.95 -18.41
CA GLN A 451 -54.55 -56.95 -19.36
C GLN A 451 -53.99 -55.52 -19.18
N GLU A 452 -53.53 -54.79 -20.21
CA GLU A 452 -53.97 -54.74 -21.60
C GLU A 452 -52.86 -54.11 -22.49
N PHE A 453 -53.02 -54.26 -23.81
CA PHE A 453 -52.19 -53.70 -24.88
C PHE A 453 -51.98 -52.18 -24.74
N GLU A 454 -50.82 -51.63 -25.12
CA GLU A 454 -50.63 -51.06 -26.46
C GLU A 454 -49.20 -50.53 -26.68
N ILE A 455 -48.79 -50.66 -27.94
CA ILE A 455 -47.48 -50.43 -28.53
C ILE A 455 -47.32 -48.94 -28.86
N THR A 456 -46.10 -48.39 -28.77
CA THR A 456 -45.48 -47.53 -29.81
C THR A 456 -44.05 -47.16 -29.39
N HIS A 457 -43.06 -47.91 -29.89
CA HIS A 457 -42.24 -47.56 -31.06
C HIS A 457 -41.33 -46.32 -30.89
N LYS A 458 -40.02 -46.60 -30.83
CA LYS A 458 -38.96 -46.20 -31.78
C LYS A 458 -38.51 -44.74 -31.63
N ALA A 459 -37.23 -44.38 -31.75
CA ALA A 459 -35.97 -45.07 -31.96
C ALA A 459 -34.85 -44.02 -31.81
N HIS A 460 -33.63 -44.47 -31.46
CA HIS A 460 -32.31 -44.08 -32.01
C HIS A 460 -32.00 -42.58 -32.21
N TYR A 461 -30.87 -42.05 -31.72
CA TYR A 461 -29.52 -42.38 -32.21
C TYR A 461 -28.42 -42.20 -31.16
N ILE A 462 -27.42 -43.09 -31.24
CA ILE A 462 -26.10 -42.98 -30.63
C ILE A 462 -25.12 -42.62 -31.75
N LYS A 463 -24.25 -41.63 -31.52
CA LYS A 463 -23.04 -41.41 -32.33
C LYS A 463 -21.83 -41.66 -31.44
N LEU A 464 -21.21 -42.83 -31.59
CA LEU A 464 -19.91 -43.17 -31.04
C LEU A 464 -18.84 -42.84 -32.09
N LEU A 465 -17.75 -42.22 -31.66
CA LEU A 465 -16.48 -42.22 -32.37
C LEU A 465 -15.41 -42.70 -31.39
N ALA A 466 -14.80 -43.81 -31.75
CA ALA A 466 -13.91 -44.62 -30.94
C ALA A 466 -12.44 -44.19 -31.07
N THR A 467 -11.81 -44.06 -29.90
CA THR A 467 -10.48 -44.55 -29.46
C THR A 467 -9.37 -44.80 -30.49
N THR A 468 -8.23 -44.14 -30.26
CA THR A 468 -6.90 -44.52 -30.74
C THR A 468 -6.15 -45.35 -29.69
N LYS A 469 -5.59 -46.49 -30.09
CA LYS A 469 -4.15 -46.83 -30.01
C LYS A 469 -3.93 -48.32 -30.28
N VAL A 470 -3.01 -48.59 -31.21
CA VAL A 470 -2.28 -49.86 -31.33
C VAL A 470 -1.08 -49.80 -30.38
#